data_AF-A0A1W9ZY66-F1
#
_entry.id   AF-A0A1W9ZY66-F1
#
_cell.length_a   1.000
_cell.length_b   1.000
_cell.length_c   1.000
_cell.angle_alpha   90.00
_cell.angle_beta   90.00
_cell.angle_gamma   90.00
#
_symmetry.space_group_name_H-M   'P 1'
#
loop_
_entity.id
_entity.type
_entity.pdbx_description
1 polymer ?
#
loop_
_entity_poly.entity_id
_entity_poly.type
_entity_poly.pdbx_seq_one_letter_code
_entity_poly.pdbx_strand_id
1 'polypeptide(L)'
;MAIPPLPTAGNVYVNDDAECRVVKLGAGSGAQTEVPLTGLHTLGMDTAGNLYVVDVDTIRLLELAAGTSPPIVLPVNVLNGPQDVTVDGAGNLYVLDSGSFGQVVKLTLSR
;
A
#
# COMPACT_ATOMS: atom_id res chain seq x y z
N MET A 1 3.93 -31.14 13.12
CA MET A 1 3.25 -30.50 11.98
C MET A 1 2.95 -29.07 12.41
N ALA A 2 3.80 -28.11 12.04
CA ALA A 2 3.62 -26.72 12.44
C ALA A 2 2.56 -26.09 11.53
N ILE A 3 1.51 -25.56 12.15
CA ILE A 3 0.50 -24.76 11.47
C ILE A 3 1.22 -23.47 11.04
N PRO A 4 1.22 -23.09 9.75
CA PRO A 4 1.81 -21.83 9.35
C PRO A 4 1.12 -20.68 10.11
N PRO A 5 1.87 -19.69 10.63
CA PRO A 5 1.26 -18.58 11.34
C PRO A 5 0.32 -17.82 10.41
N LEU A 6 -0.91 -17.59 10.88
CA LEU A 6 -1.87 -16.70 10.25
C LEU A 6 -1.23 -15.31 10.07
N PRO A 7 -1.59 -14.54 9.02
CA PRO A 7 -1.18 -13.14 8.92
C PRO A 7 -1.52 -12.45 10.25
N THR A 8 -0.47 -11.94 10.89
CA THR A 8 -0.47 -11.46 12.27
C THR A 8 -1.56 -10.41 12.49
N ALA A 9 -2.66 -10.82 13.12
CA ALA A 9 -3.70 -9.91 13.56
C ALA A 9 -3.06 -8.86 14.49
N GLY A 10 -3.11 -7.58 14.10
CA GLY A 10 -2.75 -6.45 14.96
C GLY A 10 -1.45 -5.70 14.64
N ASN A 11 -0.80 -5.95 13.49
CA ASN A 11 0.20 -4.98 13.03
C ASN A 11 -0.51 -3.69 12.56
N VAL A 12 0.06 -2.54 12.89
CA VAL A 12 -0.35 -1.23 12.37
C VAL A 12 0.75 -0.73 11.44
N TYR A 13 0.35 -0.31 10.24
CA TYR A 13 1.21 0.42 9.33
C TYR A 13 0.82 1.88 9.38
N VAL A 14 1.80 2.75 9.59
CA VAL A 14 1.61 4.19 9.71
C VAL A 14 2.37 4.86 8.58
N ASN A 15 1.67 5.71 7.82
CA ASN A 15 2.36 6.67 6.97
C ASN A 15 2.88 7.82 7.84
N ASP A 16 4.20 7.97 7.86
CA ASP A 16 4.90 9.04 8.57
C ASP A 16 5.28 10.12 7.54
N ASP A 17 4.29 10.96 7.20
CA ASP A 17 4.43 12.01 6.17
C ASP A 17 5.57 12.99 6.46
N ALA A 18 5.90 13.21 7.73
CA ALA A 18 6.97 14.13 8.12
C ALA A 18 8.36 13.60 7.74
N GLU A 19 8.54 12.28 7.76
CA GLU A 19 9.79 11.59 7.45
C GLU A 19 9.71 10.83 6.11
N CYS A 20 8.62 11.00 5.35
CA CYS A 20 8.35 10.37 4.05
C CYS A 20 8.57 8.85 4.03
N ARG A 21 8.17 8.16 5.10
CA ARG A 21 8.37 6.71 5.29
C ARG A 21 7.12 6.00 5.78
N VAL A 22 7.11 4.69 5.63
CA VAL A 22 6.11 3.83 6.28
C VAL A 22 6.77 3.07 7.42
N VAL A 23 6.12 3.06 8.58
CA VAL A 23 6.57 2.26 9.72
C VAL A 23 5.54 1.19 10.07
N LYS A 24 6.04 0.03 10.50
CA LYS A 24 5.27 -1.09 11.01
C LYS A 24 5.44 -1.18 12.52
N LEU A 25 4.32 -1.19 13.24
CA LEU A 25 4.25 -1.49 14.66
C LEU A 25 3.62 -2.88 14.83
N GLY A 26 4.33 -3.76 15.53
CA GLY A 26 3.79 -5.07 15.89
C GLY A 26 2.75 -4.98 16.99
N ALA A 27 1.76 -5.89 16.98
CA ALA A 27 0.77 -5.98 18.05
C ALA A 27 1.47 -6.11 19.42
N GLY A 28 1.17 -5.19 20.36
CA GLY A 28 1.78 -5.21 21.69
C GLY A 28 3.27 -4.81 21.74
N SER A 29 3.85 -4.34 20.63
CA SER A 29 5.21 -3.81 20.58
C SER A 29 5.21 -2.28 20.72
N GLY A 30 6.16 -1.75 21.48
CA GLY A 30 6.49 -0.31 21.48
C GLY A 30 7.55 0.08 20.44
N ALA A 31 8.18 -0.90 19.79
CA ALA A 31 9.20 -0.67 18.78
C ALA A 31 8.57 -0.65 17.38
N GLN A 32 8.91 0.38 16.61
CA GLN A 32 8.57 0.51 15.20
C GLN A 32 9.72 0.01 14.31
N THR A 33 9.37 -0.51 13.14
CA THR A 33 10.32 -0.93 12.11
C THR A 33 9.97 -0.23 10.80
N GLU A 34 10.96 0.25 10.08
CA GLU A 34 10.73 0.89 8.79
C GLU A 34 10.40 -0.16 7.72
N VAL A 35 9.40 0.15 6.91
CA VAL A 35 9.00 -0.65 5.75
C VAL A 35 9.76 -0.08 4.54
N PRO A 36 10.31 -0.92 3.64
CA PRO A 36 11.14 -0.48 2.51
C PRO A 36 10.31 0.18 1.40
N LEU A 37 9.79 1.36 1.73
CA LEU A 37 8.85 2.17 0.97
C LEU A 37 9.31 3.63 1.12
N THR A 38 9.57 4.32 0.00
CA THR A 38 10.18 5.66 -0.01
C THR A 38 9.35 6.66 -0.83
N GLY A 39 9.12 7.88 -0.32
CA GLY A 39 8.52 8.99 -1.09
C GLY A 39 7.00 8.94 -1.23
N LEU A 40 6.26 8.67 -0.14
CA LEU A 40 4.90 8.13 -0.24
C LEU A 40 3.90 8.88 0.63
N HIS A 41 2.67 9.01 0.12
CA HIS A 41 1.64 9.89 0.69
C HIS A 41 0.40 9.14 1.17
N THR A 42 0.09 7.95 0.65
CA THR A 42 -1.03 7.12 1.14
C THR A 42 -0.78 5.63 1.01
N LEU A 43 -1.41 4.84 1.87
CA LEU A 43 -1.30 3.38 1.85
C LEU A 43 -2.66 2.69 1.86
N GLY A 44 -2.75 1.58 1.12
CA GLY A 44 -3.80 0.58 1.21
C GLY A 44 -3.18 -0.78 1.53
N MET A 45 -3.98 -1.70 2.09
CA MET A 45 -3.51 -3.05 2.40
C MET A 45 -4.60 -4.07 2.07
N ASP A 46 -4.22 -5.19 1.44
CA ASP A 46 -5.13 -6.30 1.22
C ASP A 46 -5.15 -7.28 2.42
N THR A 47 -6.05 -8.26 2.38
CA THR A 47 -6.18 -9.27 3.45
C THR A 47 -5.01 -10.25 3.52
N ALA A 48 -4.15 -10.29 2.50
CA ALA A 48 -2.90 -11.05 2.49
C ALA A 48 -1.73 -10.25 3.10
N GLY A 49 -1.93 -8.97 3.40
CA GLY A 49 -0.91 -8.07 3.94
C GLY A 49 -0.01 -7.44 2.89
N ASN A 50 -0.39 -7.48 1.62
CA ASN A 50 0.29 -6.72 0.57
C ASN A 50 -0.06 -5.24 0.75
N LEU A 51 0.96 -4.39 0.72
CA LEU A 51 0.79 -2.95 0.80
C LEU A 51 0.75 -2.36 -0.61
N TYR A 52 -0.17 -1.44 -0.82
CA TYR A 52 -0.32 -0.68 -2.05
C TYR A 52 -0.15 0.78 -1.74
N VAL A 53 0.61 1.47 -2.58
CA VAL A 53 0.99 2.84 -2.29
C VAL A 53 0.90 3.69 -3.53
N VAL A 54 0.35 4.89 -3.36
CA VAL A 54 0.44 5.94 -4.35
C VAL A 54 1.70 6.78 -4.10
N ASP A 55 2.57 6.81 -5.10
CA ASP A 55 3.62 7.82 -5.24
C ASP A 55 3.03 8.98 -6.06
N VAL A 56 2.71 10.07 -5.36
CA VAL A 56 2.06 11.26 -5.95
C VAL A 56 3.06 12.09 -6.76
N ASP A 57 4.36 12.02 -6.42
CA ASP A 57 5.41 12.80 -7.06
C ASP A 57 5.73 12.24 -8.45
N THR A 58 5.76 10.91 -8.57
CA THR A 58 6.04 10.23 -9.85
C THR A 58 4.79 9.71 -10.56
N ILE A 59 3.61 9.87 -9.96
CA ILE A 59 2.30 9.45 -10.46
C ILE A 59 2.31 7.94 -10.75
N ARG A 60 2.60 7.14 -9.72
CA ARG A 60 2.69 5.68 -9.82
C ARG A 60 1.98 4.98 -8.69
N LEU A 61 1.57 3.75 -8.97
CA LEU A 61 1.06 2.83 -7.96
C LEU A 61 2.11 1.73 -7.73
N LEU A 62 2.51 1.53 -6.48
CA LEU A 62 3.44 0.48 -6.08
C LEU A 62 2.73 -0.61 -5.30
N GLU A 63 3.24 -1.83 -5.41
CA GLU A 63 2.87 -2.98 -4.58
C GLU A 63 4.11 -3.49 -3.83
N LEU A 64 4.00 -3.63 -2.52
CA LEU A 64 4.96 -4.37 -1.70
C LEU A 64 4.27 -5.63 -1.19
N ALA A 65 4.64 -6.78 -1.76
CA ALA A 65 4.10 -8.04 -1.31
C ALA A 65 4.56 -8.36 0.12
N ALA A 66 3.67 -8.97 0.90
CA ALA A 66 3.91 -9.23 2.32
C ALA A 66 5.22 -10.00 2.54
N GLY A 67 6.13 -9.44 3.35
CA GLY A 67 7.42 -10.07 3.68
C GLY A 67 8.44 -10.06 2.55
N THR A 68 8.19 -9.32 1.47
CA THR A 68 9.12 -9.16 0.35
C THR A 68 9.74 -7.76 0.33
N SER A 69 10.81 -7.61 -0.46
CA SER A 69 11.43 -6.34 -0.82
C SER A 69 12.31 -6.60 -2.06
N PRO A 70 12.40 -5.69 -3.05
CA PRO A 70 11.80 -4.35 -3.10
C PRO A 70 10.32 -4.33 -3.55
N PRO A 71 9.61 -3.20 -3.42
CA PRO A 71 8.31 -3.00 -4.05
C PRO A 71 8.41 -3.03 -5.59
N ILE A 72 7.29 -3.33 -6.25
CA ILE A 72 7.15 -3.28 -7.71
C ILE A 72 6.23 -2.14 -8.13
N VAL A 73 6.45 -1.58 -9.32
CA VAL A 73 5.52 -0.62 -9.93
C VAL A 73 4.44 -1.38 -10.68
N LEU A 74 3.17 -1.12 -10.36
CA LEU A 74 2.04 -1.68 -11.07
C LEU A 74 1.86 -0.96 -12.42
N PRO A 75 1.53 -1.68 -13.51
CA PRO A 75 1.41 -1.13 -14.85
C PRO A 75 0.10 -0.34 -15.03
N VAL A 76 -0.02 0.79 -14.34
CA VAL A 76 -1.20 1.66 -14.35
C VAL A 76 -0.84 2.97 -15.03
N ASN A 77 -1.38 3.20 -16.22
CA ASN A 77 -1.09 4.37 -17.06
C ASN A 77 -2.28 5.35 -17.18
N VAL A 78 -3.37 5.09 -16.46
CA VAL A 78 -4.60 5.88 -16.53
C VAL A 78 -4.69 6.99 -15.47
N LEU A 79 -3.71 7.06 -14.56
CA LEU A 79 -3.70 7.99 -13.44
C LEU A 79 -3.14 9.35 -13.84
N ASN A 80 -3.75 10.44 -13.35
CA ASN A 80 -3.37 11.83 -13.70
C ASN A 80 -3.28 12.77 -12.47
N GLY A 81 -3.26 12.21 -11.28
CA GLY A 81 -3.21 12.93 -10.02
C GLY A 81 -3.67 12.04 -8.87
N PRO A 82 -3.13 10.81 -8.74
CA PRO A 82 -3.54 9.90 -7.69
C PRO A 82 -3.22 10.52 -6.34
N GLN A 83 -4.13 10.35 -5.39
CA GLN A 83 -4.02 10.88 -4.03
C GLN A 83 -4.11 9.76 -3.02
N ASP A 84 -5.05 8.83 -3.18
CA ASP A 84 -5.33 7.79 -2.18
C ASP A 84 -5.58 6.43 -2.84
N VAL A 85 -5.38 5.35 -2.08
CA VAL A 85 -5.65 3.98 -2.53
C VAL A 85 -6.22 3.11 -1.41
N THR A 86 -7.27 2.37 -1.73
CA THR A 86 -7.81 1.31 -0.86
C THR A 86 -8.01 0.00 -1.62
N VAL A 87 -8.17 -1.10 -0.89
CA VAL A 87 -8.32 -2.44 -1.46
C VAL A 87 -9.59 -3.09 -0.92
N ASP A 88 -10.39 -3.70 -1.79
CA ASP A 88 -11.53 -4.51 -1.36
C ASP A 88 -11.13 -5.94 -0.98
N GLY A 89 -12.07 -6.69 -0.40
CA GLY A 89 -11.84 -8.09 0.01
C GLY A 89 -11.56 -9.07 -1.14
N ALA A 90 -11.78 -8.66 -2.40
CA ALA A 90 -11.42 -9.43 -3.58
C ALA A 90 -10.04 -9.05 -4.15
N GLY A 91 -9.35 -8.07 -3.54
CA GLY A 91 -8.05 -7.59 -4.00
C GLY A 91 -8.12 -6.55 -5.12
N ASN A 92 -9.29 -5.96 -5.41
CA ASN A 92 -9.35 -4.84 -6.34
C ASN A 92 -8.88 -3.56 -5.65
N LEU A 93 -8.14 -2.75 -6.38
CA LEU A 93 -7.66 -1.45 -5.93
C LEU A 93 -8.65 -0.36 -6.37
N TYR A 94 -8.89 0.59 -5.49
CA TYR A 94 -9.66 1.80 -5.76
C TYR A 94 -8.77 2.98 -5.48
N VAL A 95 -8.37 3.69 -6.53
CA VAL A 95 -7.45 4.83 -6.46
C VAL A 95 -8.27 6.11 -6.62
N LEU A 96 -8.19 7.01 -5.65
CA LEU A 96 -8.68 8.37 -5.80
C LEU A 96 -7.70 9.13 -6.69
N ASP A 97 -8.12 9.45 -7.90
CA ASP A 97 -7.38 10.25 -8.87
C ASP A 97 -7.99 11.65 -8.95
N SER A 98 -7.39 12.59 -8.23
CA SER A 98 -7.79 13.99 -8.16
C SER A 98 -7.15 14.85 -9.25
N GLY A 99 -6.71 14.24 -10.35
CA GLY A 99 -6.32 14.95 -11.56
C GLY A 99 -7.47 15.75 -12.18
N SER A 100 -7.41 16.01 -13.48
CA SER A 100 -8.25 17.01 -14.17
C SER A 100 -9.77 17.03 -13.86
N PHE A 101 -10.38 15.88 -13.55
CA PHE A 101 -11.84 15.80 -13.30
C PHE A 101 -12.24 15.16 -11.97
N GLY A 102 -11.29 14.66 -11.16
CA GLY A 102 -11.58 13.94 -9.92
C GLY A 102 -12.38 12.65 -10.13
N GLN A 103 -11.72 11.49 -10.06
CA GLN A 103 -12.35 10.19 -10.28
C GLN A 103 -11.86 9.14 -9.29
N VAL A 104 -12.61 8.04 -9.14
CA VAL A 104 -12.12 6.82 -8.50
C VAL A 104 -11.88 5.78 -9.58
N VAL A 105 -10.63 5.36 -9.73
CA VAL A 105 -10.22 4.33 -10.67
C VAL A 105 -10.24 2.98 -9.97
N LYS A 106 -11.09 2.07 -10.46
CA LYS A 106 -11.02 0.66 -10.06
C LYS A 106 -10.01 -0.07 -10.93
N LEU A 107 -9.05 -0.75 -10.29
CA LEU A 107 -8.10 -1.63 -10.96
C LEU A 107 -8.30 -3.06 -10.47
N THR A 108 -8.52 -3.96 -11.42
CA THR A 108 -8.55 -5.40 -11.16
C THR A 108 -7.23 -5.99 -11.64
N LEU A 109 -6.41 -6.45 -10.71
CA LEU A 109 -5.13 -7.06 -11.02
C LEU A 109 -5.37 -8.49 -11.52
N SER A 110 -4.82 -8.82 -12.68
CA SER A 110 -4.75 -10.20 -13.14
C SER A 110 -3.57 -10.83 -12.40
N ARG A 111 -3.84 -11.70 -11.43
CA ARG A 111 -2.81 -12.45 -10.71
C ARG A 111 -2.41 -13.70 -11.48
#